data_AF-A0A9E2RM46-F1
#
_entry.id   AF-A0A9E2RM46-F1
#
_cell.length_a   1.000
_cell.length_b   1.000
_cell.length_c   1.000
_cell.angle_alpha   90.00
_cell.angle_beta   90.00
_cell.angle_gamma   90.00
#
_symmetry.space_group_name_H-M   'P 1'
#
loop_
_entity.id
_entity.type
_entity.pdbx_description
1 polymer ?
#
loop_
_entity_poly.entity_id
_entity_poly.type
_entity_poly.pdbx_seq_one_letter_code
_entity_poly.pdbx_strand_id
1 'polypeptide(L)' 'MSHAPRSPESNGLAEAFFGSFKRDYVYQPCLETVEDVARQLLGWIEHYKHQAPHSVLGMQSPGECYAEWLVRNKTRPVQN' A
#
# COMPACT_ATOMS: atom_id res chain seq x y z
N MET A 1 5.86 12.56 17.17
CA MET A 1 6.67 11.36 16.88
C MET A 1 7.21 11.51 15.47
N SER A 2 8.53 11.66 15.30
CA SER A 2 9.15 11.67 13.98
C SER A 2 9.19 10.23 13.46
N HIS A 3 8.57 9.96 12.31
CA HIS A 3 8.85 8.74 11.57
C HIS A 3 10.29 8.86 11.08
N ALA A 4 11.23 8.21 11.78
CA ALA A 4 12.60 8.13 11.31
C ALA A 4 12.59 7.35 9.98
N PRO A 5 13.10 7.90 8.87
CA PRO A 5 12.99 7.32 7.52
C PRO A 5 13.73 5.99 7.31
N ARG A 6 14.20 5.36 8.39
CA ARG A 6 14.88 4.06 8.44
C ARG A 6 14.55 3.28 9.72
N SER A 7 13.37 3.47 10.31
CA SER A 7 12.93 2.56 11.38
C SER A 7 12.70 1.16 10.77
N PRO A 8 12.94 0.07 11.53
CA PRO A 8 12.63 -1.28 11.07
C PRO A 8 11.19 -1.41 10.56
N GLU A 9 10.23 -0.72 11.18
CA GLU A 9 8.83 -0.76 10.73
C GLU A 9 8.65 -0.06 9.37
N SER A 10 9.27 1.12 9.18
CA SER A 10 9.21 1.84 7.90
C SER A 10 9.89 1.07 6.76
N ASN A 11 10.99 0.36 7.07
CA ASN A 11 11.70 -0.47 6.10
C ASN A 11 10.88 -1.72 5.75
N GLY A 12 10.27 -2.38 6.74
CA GLY A 12 9.40 -3.54 6.50
C GLY A 12 8.18 -3.20 5.63
N LEU A 13 7.61 -2.00 5.78
CA LEU A 13 6.54 -1.52 4.90
C LEU A 13 7.02 -1.33 3.46
N ALA A 14 8.18 -0.68 3.27
CA ALA A 14 8.76 -0.49 1.95
C ALA A 14 9.10 -1.83 1.28
N GLU A 15 9.69 -2.76 2.03
CA GLU A 15 10.01 -4.12 1.54
C GLU A 15 8.76 -4.89 1.13
N ALA A 16 7.68 -4.83 1.92
CA ALA A 16 6.40 -5.46 1.57
C ALA A 16 5.82 -4.89 0.27
N PHE A 17 5.83 -3.55 0.13
CA PHE A 17 5.37 -2.87 -1.08
C PHE A 17 6.17 -3.26 -2.32
N PHE A 18 7.50 -3.13 -2.27
CA PHE A 18 8.37 -3.49 -3.40
C PHE A 18 8.34 -4.99 -3.69
N GLY A 19 8.09 -5.81 -2.66
CA GLY A 19 7.87 -7.24 -2.78
C GLY A 19 6.65 -7.56 -3.65
N SER A 20 5.46 -7.03 -3.33
CA SER A 20 4.26 -7.23 -4.14
C SER A 20 4.37 -6.58 -5.51
N PHE A 21 4.96 -5.39 -5.59
CA PHE A 21 5.17 -4.70 -6.88
C PHE A 21 5.97 -5.55 -7.85
N LYS A 22 7.12 -6.09 -7.41
CA LYS A 22 7.92 -6.94 -8.29
C LYS A 22 7.20 -8.23 -8.66
N ARG A 23 6.60 -8.93 -7.69
CA ARG A 23 5.93 -10.21 -7.93
C ARG A 23 4.74 -10.06 -8.87
N ASP A 24 3.84 -9.13 -8.58
CA ASP A 24 2.50 -9.11 -9.17
C ASP A 24 2.45 -8.20 -10.41
N TYR A 25 3.27 -7.14 -10.44
CA TYR A 25 3.31 -6.19 -11.56
C TYR A 25 4.53 -6.35 -12.47
N VAL A 26 5.74 -6.58 -11.96
CA VAL A 26 6.93 -6.63 -12.83
C VAL A 26 7.12 -8.01 -13.49
N TYR A 27 6.85 -9.09 -12.75
CA TYR A 27 7.23 -10.44 -13.19
C TYR A 27 6.10 -11.27 -13.80
N GLN A 28 4.83 -10.88 -13.63
CA GLN A 28 3.69 -11.63 -14.20
C GLN A 28 3.20 -11.12 -15.56
N PRO A 29 2.97 -9.82 -15.79
CA PRO A 29 2.38 -9.34 -17.03
C PRO A 29 3.39 -9.13 -18.16
N CYS A 30 2.92 -9.21 -19.41
CA CYS A 30 3.66 -8.71 -20.58
C CYS A 30 3.67 -7.17 -20.57
N LEU A 31 4.86 -6.59 -20.37
CA LEU A 31 5.12 -5.15 -20.41
C LEU A 31 5.96 -4.83 -21.65
N GLU A 32 5.34 -4.93 -22.83
CA GLU A 32 6.05 -4.86 -24.12
C GLU A 32 6.30 -3.42 -24.59
N THR A 33 5.42 -2.48 -24.20
CA THR A 33 5.50 -1.07 -24.59
C THR A 33 5.40 -0.13 -23.39
N VAL A 34 5.83 1.13 -23.57
CA VAL A 34 5.70 2.17 -22.54
C VAL A 34 4.23 2.45 -22.22
N GLU A 35 3.37 2.38 -23.23
CA GLU A 35 1.92 2.53 -23.11
C GLU A 35 1.30 1.39 -22.28
N ASP A 36 1.78 0.15 -22.47
CA ASP A 36 1.36 -1.00 -21.66
C ASP A 36 1.78 -0.84 -20.20
N VAL A 37 3.02 -0.42 -19.97
CA VAL A 37 3.56 -0.10 -18.65
C VAL A 37 2.67 0.94 -17.95
N ALA A 38 2.38 2.06 -18.61
CA ALA A 38 1.60 3.14 -18.03
C ALA A 38 0.16 2.71 -17.69
N ARG A 39 -0.51 2.00 -18.60
CA ARG A 39 -1.88 1.51 -18.37
C ARG A 39 -1.95 0.49 -17.23
N GLN A 40 -1.06 -0.48 -17.24
CA GLN A 40 -1.06 -1.56 -16.24
C GLN A 40 -0.59 -1.06 -14.87
N LEU A 41 0.35 -0.11 -14.82
CA LEU A 41 0.85 0.44 -13.56
C LEU A 41 -0.28 1.10 -12.77
N LEU A 42 -1.06 1.97 -13.41
CA LEU A 42 -2.17 2.64 -12.74
C LEU A 42 -3.19 1.63 -12.22
N GLY A 43 -3.54 0.63 -13.03
CA GLY A 43 -4.44 -0.45 -12.61
C GLY A 43 -3.91 -1.24 -11.42
N TRP A 44 -2.62 -1.58 -11.42
CA TRP A 44 -2.00 -2.28 -10.30
C TRP A 44 -1.95 -1.44 -9.02
N ILE A 45 -1.63 -0.15 -9.11
CA ILE A 45 -1.63 0.75 -7.93
C ILE A 45 -3.07 0.90 -7.38
N GLU A 46 -4.09 0.99 -8.22
CA GLU A 46 -5.49 0.99 -7.76
C GLU A 46 -5.85 -0.31 -7.04
N HIS A 47 -5.48 -1.46 -7.61
CA HIS A 47 -5.68 -2.76 -6.98
C HIS A 47 -4.96 -2.87 -5.64
N TYR A 48 -3.68 -2.50 -5.57
CA TYR A 48 -2.89 -2.49 -4.33
C TYR A 48 -3.55 -1.64 -3.24
N LYS A 49 -4.05 -0.45 -3.59
CA LYS A 49 -4.63 0.47 -2.61
C LYS A 49 -5.99 0.02 -2.09
N HIS A 50 -6.82 -0.58 -2.93
CA HIS A 50 -8.26 -0.72 -2.65
C HIS A 50 -8.76 -2.16 -2.59
N GLN A 51 -7.95 -3.15 -2.97
CA GLN A 51 -8.41 -4.52 -3.13
C GLN A 51 -7.43 -5.56 -2.58
N ALA A 52 -6.11 -5.31 -2.66
CA ALA A 52 -5.11 -6.26 -2.21
C ALA A 52 -5.19 -6.48 -0.68
N PRO A 53 -5.41 -7.72 -0.20
CA PRO A 53 -5.46 -7.98 1.23
C PRO A 53 -4.04 -8.13 1.80
N HIS A 54 -3.76 -7.45 2.91
CA HIS A 54 -2.46 -7.52 3.58
C HIS A 54 -2.57 -8.17 4.96
N SER A 55 -1.82 -9.24 5.21
CA SER A 55 -1.85 -9.96 6.48
C SER A 55 -1.48 -9.08 7.69
N VAL A 56 -0.51 -8.17 7.52
CA VAL A 56 -0.11 -7.19 8.54
C VAL A 56 -1.23 -6.18 8.86
N LEU A 57 -2.17 -5.99 7.93
CA LEU A 57 -3.35 -5.15 8.10
C LEU A 57 -4.60 -5.97 8.44
N GLY A 58 -4.46 -7.22 8.92
CA GLY A 58 -5.61 -8.05 9.24
C GLY A 58 -6.44 -8.46 8.01
N MET A 59 -5.77 -8.64 6.86
CA MET A 59 -6.39 -8.92 5.55
C MET A 59 -7.19 -7.77 4.95
N GLN A 60 -7.03 -6.56 5.48
CA GLN A 60 -7.58 -5.34 4.89
C GLN A 60 -6.66 -4.80 3.79
N SER A 61 -7.25 -4.07 2.87
CA SER A 61 -6.51 -3.21 1.95
C SER A 61 -5.96 -1.97 2.67
N PRO A 62 -4.91 -1.32 2.12
CA PRO A 62 -4.38 -0.08 2.68
C PRO A 62 -5.44 1.02 2.79
N GLY A 63 -6.34 1.10 1.80
CA GLY A 63 -7.45 2.05 1.78
C GLY A 63 -8.45 1.82 2.91
N GLU A 64 -8.81 0.56 3.19
CA GLU A 64 -9.69 0.21 4.31
C GLU A 64 -9.05 0.54 5.65
N CYS A 65 -7.79 0.15 5.84
CA CYS A 65 -7.03 0.47 7.05
C CYS A 65 -6.96 1.99 7.30
N TYR A 66 -6.74 2.78 6.24
CA TYR A 66 -6.70 4.23 6.32
C TYR A 66 -8.07 4.84 6.64
N ALA A 67 -9.14 4.33 6.02
CA ALA A 67 -10.51 4.75 6.32
C ALA A 67 -10.88 4.47 7.78
N GLU A 68 -10.54 3.30 8.31
CA GLU A 68 -10.72 2.97 9.72
C GLU A 68 -9.92 3.89 10.65
N TRP A 69 -8.67 4.15 10.31
CA TRP A 69 -7.83 5.07 11.06
C TRP A 69 -8.46 6.47 11.12
N LEU A 70 -8.97 6.98 9.99
CA LEU A 70 -9.67 8.27 9.95
C LEU A 70 -10.88 8.30 10.90
N VAL A 71 -11.68 7.24 10.94
CA VAL A 71 -12.84 7.15 11.85
C VAL A 71 -12.41 7.11 13.31
N ARG A 72 -11.41 6.29 13.65
CA ARG A 72 -10.86 6.17 15.02
C ARG A 72 -10.23 7.48 15.49
N ASN A 73 -9.57 8.21 14.60
CA ASN A 73 -8.87 9.44 14.94
C ASN A 73 -9.78 10.68 14.93
N LYS A 74 -10.90 10.67 14.17
CA LYS A 74 -11.95 11.70 14.27
C LYS A 74 -12.79 11.57 15.53
N THR A 75 -12.93 10.37 16.08
CA THR A 75 -13.71 10.10 17.30
C THR A 75 -12.91 10.25 18.60
N ARG A 76 -11.57 10.37 18.53
CA ARG A 76 -10.74 10.75 19.68
C ARG A 76 -10.94 12.25 19.98
N PRO A 77 -11.44 12.64 21.16
CA PRO A 77 -11.38 14.05 21.55
C PRO A 77 -9.92 14.49 21.53
N VAL A 78 -9.64 15.67 21.00
CA VAL A 78 -8.34 16.33 21.15
C VAL A 78 -8.10 16.44 22.65
N GLN A 79 -7.24 15.57 23.19
CA GLN A 79 -6.74 15.71 24.53
C GLN A 79 -5.76 16.88 24.48
N ASN A 80 -6.23 18.03 24.95
CA ASN A 80 -5.41 19.21 25.22
C ASN A 80 -4.99 19.16 26.69
#